data_AF-A0A535IPZ6-F1
#
_entry.id   AF-A0A535IPZ6-F1
#
_cell.length_a   1.000
_cell.length_b   1.000
_cell.length_c   1.000
_cell.angle_alpha   90.00
_cell.angle_beta   90.00
_cell.angle_gamma   90.00
#
_symmetry.space_group_name_H-M   'P 1'
#
loop_
_entity.id
_entity.type
_entity.pdbx_description
1 polymer ?
#
loop_
_entity_poly.entity_id
_entity_poly.type
_entity_poly.pdbx_seq_one_letter_code
_entity_poly.pdbx_strand_id
1 'polypeptide(L)' 'MTLLSITMATFGTFIVIQTLTNGGPALQTEVIALYAFHEAFQNHAVGYGSTIAVVMLALNLGFAVLFLRWSRARA' A
#
# COMPACT_ATOMS: atom_id res chain seq x y z
N MET A 1 -5.21 9.24 17.70
CA MET A 1 -4.48 9.93 16.61
C MET A 1 -3.27 9.14 16.15
N THR A 2 -2.40 8.66 17.05
CA THR A 2 -1.21 7.86 16.70
C THR A 2 -1.52 6.54 15.97
N LEU A 3 -2.62 5.85 16.31
CA LEU A 3 -3.02 4.60 15.65
C LEU A 3 -3.34 4.78 14.15
N LEU A 4 -3.87 5.94 13.76
CA LEU A 4 -4.24 6.26 12.37
C LEU A 4 -3.00 6.57 11.52
N SER A 5 -2.03 7.27 12.09
CA SER A 5 -0.74 7.52 11.45
C SER A 5 0.05 6.22 11.22
N ILE A 6 -0.01 5.28 12.17
CA ILE A 6 0.69 4.00 12.06
C ILE A 6 0.05 3.12 10.98
N THR A 7 -1.28 2.97 10.95
CA THR A 7 -1.93 2.14 9.93
C THR A 7 -1.69 2.68 8.52
N MET A 8 -1.79 4.00 8.31
CA MET A 8 -1.45 4.62 7.03
C MET A 8 0.04 4.45 6.66
N ALA A 9 0.95 4.57 7.63
CA ALA A 9 2.37 4.34 7.40
C ALA A 9 2.67 2.89 7.01
N THR A 10 2.01 1.89 7.64
CA THR A 10 2.18 0.47 7.31
C THR A 10 1.72 0.13 5.90
N PHE A 11 0.68 0.80 5.37
CA PHE A 11 0.33 0.66 3.95
C PHE A 11 1.42 1.23 3.01
N GLY A 12 2.21 2.19 3.49
CA GLY A 12 3.33 2.79 2.77
C GLY A 12 4.69 2.09 2.95
N THR A 13 4.83 1.09 3.84
CA THR A 13 6.14 0.44 4.14
C THR A 13 6.65 -0.52 3.05
N PHE A 14 6.22 -0.38 1.79
CA PHE A 14 6.65 -1.24 0.69
C PHE A 14 8.18 -1.22 0.50
N ILE A 15 8.81 -0.07 0.71
CA ILE A 15 10.27 0.12 0.61
C ILE A 15 11.00 -0.75 1.63
N VAL A 16 10.46 -0.89 2.84
CA VAL A 16 11.08 -1.68 3.92
C VAL A 16 11.03 -3.18 3.58
N ILE A 17 9.91 -3.66 3.04
CA ILE A 17 9.77 -5.07 2.64
C ILE A 17 10.67 -5.38 1.43
N GLN A 18 10.76 -4.43 0.49
CA GLN A 18 11.65 -4.52 -0.67
C GLN A 18 13.13 -4.67 -0.26
N THR A 19 13.60 -3.85 0.68
CA THR A 19 15.01 -3.85 1.09
C THR A 19 15.37 -5.05 1.96
N LEU A 20 14.44 -5.55 2.77
CA LEU A 20 14.70 -6.65 3.71
C LEU A 20 14.57 -8.04 3.06
N THR A 21 13.60 -8.23 2.16
CA THR A 21 13.29 -9.57 1.62
C THR A 21 12.98 -9.57 0.13
N ASN A 22 12.64 -8.40 -0.44
CA ASN A 22 12.16 -8.26 -1.81
C ASN A 22 11.01 -9.25 -2.16
N GLY A 23 10.20 -9.61 -1.17
CA GLY A 23 9.10 -10.57 -1.30
C GLY A 23 9.47 -12.03 -1.02
N GLY A 24 10.71 -12.34 -0.66
CA GLY A 24 11.16 -13.73 -0.44
C GLY A 24 10.78 -14.36 0.92
N PRO A 25 10.87 -15.71 1.05
CA PRO A 25 11.12 -16.69 -0.01
C PRO A 25 9.82 -17.08 -0.73
N ALA A 26 9.84 -17.12 -2.07
CA ALA A 26 8.71 -17.45 -2.94
C ALA A 26 7.47 -16.53 -2.82
N LEU A 27 7.66 -15.21 -2.76
CA LEU A 27 6.59 -14.19 -2.73
C LEU A 27 5.72 -14.22 -1.46
N GLN A 28 6.10 -15.01 -0.43
CA GLN A 28 5.32 -15.16 0.81
C GLN A 28 5.20 -13.87 1.63
N THR A 29 6.14 -12.94 1.48
CA THR A 29 6.16 -11.65 2.16
C THR A 29 5.77 -10.50 1.23
N GLU A 30 5.31 -10.82 0.02
CA GLU A 30 4.96 -9.81 -0.98
C GLU A 30 3.67 -9.08 -0.60
N VAL A 31 3.76 -7.75 -0.56
CA VAL A 31 2.61 -6.86 -0.39
C VAL A 31 2.23 -6.28 -1.74
N ILE A 32 0.95 -5.93 -1.92
CA ILE A 32 0.41 -5.36 -3.18
C ILE A 32 1.23 -4.15 -3.67
N ALA A 33 1.79 -3.35 -2.76
CA ALA A 33 2.66 -2.22 -3.09
C ALA A 33 4.05 -2.64 -3.63
N LEU A 34 4.58 -3.78 -3.17
CA LEU A 34 5.82 -4.37 -3.68
C LEU A 34 5.59 -4.97 -5.09
N TYR A 35 4.46 -5.66 -5.27
CA TYR A 35 4.05 -6.19 -6.56
C TYR A 35 3.88 -5.09 -7.63
N ALA A 36 3.25 -3.96 -7.26
CA ALA A 36 3.13 -2.80 -8.15
C ALA A 36 4.49 -2.25 -8.59
N PHE A 37 5.47 -2.28 -7.69
CA PHE A 37 6.84 -1.84 -7.98
C PHE A 37 7.55 -2.81 -8.92
N HIS A 38 7.47 -4.13 -8.69
CA HIS A 38 8.04 -5.12 -9.59
C HIS A 38 7.42 -5.01 -10.98
N GLU A 39 6.11 -4.82 -11.10
CA GLU A 39 5.49 -4.70 -12.40
C GLU A 39 5.87 -3.39 -13.13
N ALA A 40 5.96 -2.27 -12.41
CA ALA A 40 6.35 -0.99 -12.99
C ALA A 40 7.81 -0.96 -13.45
N PHE A 41 8.72 -1.54 -12.66
CA PHE A 41 10.16 -1.36 -12.84
C PHE A 41 10.90 -2.61 -13.32
N GLN A 42 10.48 -3.83 -12.97
CA GLN A 42 11.11 -5.07 -13.45
C GLN A 42 10.51 -5.56 -14.77
N ASN A 43 9.17 -5.53 -14.91
CA ASN A 43 8.51 -5.95 -16.15
C ASN A 43 8.42 -4.84 -17.21
N HIS A 44 8.94 -3.64 -16.90
CA HIS A 44 8.81 -2.42 -17.72
C HIS A 44 7.36 -2.06 -18.09
N ALA A 45 6.38 -2.65 -17.40
CA ALA A 45 4.95 -2.46 -17.63
C ALA A 45 4.44 -1.33 -16.71
N VAL A 46 4.97 -0.12 -16.92
CA VAL A 46 4.66 1.08 -16.12
C VAL A 46 3.15 1.36 -16.06
N GLY A 47 2.42 1.06 -17.15
CA GLY A 47 0.95 1.20 -17.19
C GLY A 47 0.22 0.25 -16.23
N TYR A 48 0.69 -0.97 -16.06
CA TYR A 48 0.09 -1.93 -15.13
C TYR A 48 0.41 -1.58 -13.68
N GLY A 49 1.68 -1.27 -13.39
CA GLY A 49 2.10 -0.80 -12.06
C GLY A 49 1.37 0.50 -11.63
N SER A 50 1.14 1.42 -12.57
CA SER A 50 0.37 2.65 -12.31
C SER A 50 -1.10 2.36 -11.99
N THR A 51 -1.71 1.38 -12.66
CA THR A 51 -3.09 0.96 -12.38
C THR A 51 -3.23 0.40 -10.96
N ILE A 52 -2.28 -0.45 -10.55
CA ILE A 52 -2.25 -1.00 -9.18
C ILE A 52 -2.08 0.14 -8.16
N ALA A 53 -1.20 1.11 -8.43
CA ALA A 53 -0.99 2.26 -7.55
C ALA A 53 -2.26 3.10 -7.38
N VAL A 54 -3.02 3.34 -8.46
CA VAL A 54 -4.30 4.08 -8.40
C VAL A 54 -5.36 3.30 -7.61
N VAL A 55 -5.45 1.99 -7.78
CA VAL A 55 -6.36 1.14 -6.98
C VAL A 55 -5.98 1.19 -5.49
N MET A 56 -4.69 1.11 -5.18
CA MET A 56 -4.14 1.25 -3.83
C MET A 56 -4.49 2.60 -3.19
N LEU A 57 -4.40 3.69 -3.97
CA LEU A 57 -4.81 5.02 -3.54
C LEU A 57 -6.32 5.07 -3.24
N ALA A 58 -7.15 4.53 -4.13
CA ALA A 58 -8.59 4.50 -3.95
C ALA A 58 -9.00 3.71 -2.69
N LEU A 59 -8.34 2.57 -2.42
CA LEU A 59 -8.55 1.79 -1.21
C LEU A 59 -8.15 2.57 0.05
N ASN A 60 -6.95 3.16 0.08
CA ASN A 60 -6.50 3.96 1.22
C ASN A 60 -7.41 5.16 1.47
N LEU A 61 -7.86 5.83 0.41
CA LEU A 61 -8.78 6.96 0.51
C LEU A 61 -10.16 6.53 1.01
N GLY A 62 -10.66 5.38 0.55
CA GLY A 62 -11.89 4.78 1.06
C GLY A 62 -11.83 4.48 2.55
N PHE A 63 -10.74 3.84 3.01
CA PHE A 63 -10.49 3.60 4.43
C PHE A 63 -10.37 4.90 5.22
N ALA A 64 -9.66 5.90 4.70
CA ALA A 64 -9.51 7.20 5.33
C ALA A 64 -10.87 7.90 5.50
N VAL A 65 -11.71 7.92 4.47
CA VAL A 65 -13.04 8.55 4.50
C VAL A 65 -13.98 7.81 5.47
N LEU A 66 -13.97 6.47 5.46
CA LEU A 66 -14.76 5.66 6.39
C LEU A 66 -14.34 5.94 7.84
N PHE A 67 -13.04 5.95 8.13
CA PHE A 67 -12.53 6.25 9.47
C PHE A 67 -12.80 7.70 9.89
N LEU A 68 -12.67 8.67 8.99
CA LEU A 68 -13.00 10.07 9.26
C LEU A 68 -14.49 10.24 9.56
N ARG A 69 -15.39 9.58 8.81
CA ARG A 69 -16.83 9.57 9.13
C ARG A 69 -17.09 8.93 10.49
N TRP A 70 -16.44 7.81 10.81
CA TRP A 70 -16.65 7.12 12.07
C TRP A 70 -16.08 7.89 13.27
N SER A 71 -14.94 8.55 13.09
CA SER A 71 -14.32 9.42 14.09
C SER A 71 -15.13 10.69 14.31
N ARG A 72 -15.74 11.26 13.27
CA ARG A 72 -16.65 12.42 13.38
C ARG A 72 -17.99 12.07 13.98
N ALA A 73 -18.44 10.81 13.88
CA ALA A 73 -19.64 10.33 14.57
C ALA A 73 -19.44 10.11 16.09
N ARG A 74 -18.21 10.26 16.60
CA ARG A 74 -17.85 10.10 18.01
C ARG A 74 -17.37 11.40 18.67
N ALA A 75 -17.42 12.53 17.96
CA ALA A 75 -17.21 13.89 18.46
C ALA A 75 -18.54 14.66 18.40
#